data_AF-A0A381V2W8-F1
#
_entry.id   AF-A0A381V2W8-F1
#
_cell.length_a   1.000
_cell.length_b   1.000
_cell.length_c   1.000
_cell.angle_alpha   90.00
_cell.angle_beta   90.00
_cell.angle_gamma   90.00
#
_symmetry.space_group_name_H-M   'P 1'
#
loop_
_entity.id
_entity.type
_entity.pdbx_description
1 polymer ?
#
loop_
_entity_poly.entity_id
_entity_poly.type
_entity_poly.pdbx_seq_one_letter_code
_entity_poly.pdbx_strand_id
1 'polypeptide(L)' 'MKLNFETILWGVLMLDSIFCCGFAWTTKGMNWYVKTFPWIAKQFPLARGWSLFYLVLMGWLGCVLYRLSTG' A
#
# COMPACT_ATOMS: atom_id res chain seq x y z
N MET A 1 -19.81 16.59 1.18
CA MET A 1 -18.47 16.10 0.77
C MET A 1 -18.25 16.50 -0.68
N LYS A 2 -17.48 17.56 -0.96
CA LYS A 2 -16.99 17.78 -2.33
C LYS A 2 -16.01 16.65 -2.58
N LEU A 3 -16.29 15.78 -3.54
CA LEU A 3 -15.30 14.85 -4.07
C LEU A 3 -14.24 15.69 -4.78
N ASN A 4 -13.28 16.18 -4.00
CA ASN A 4 -12.13 16.88 -4.54
C ASN A 4 -11.20 15.83 -5.16
N PHE A 5 -10.49 16.24 -6.20
CA PHE A 5 -9.58 15.38 -6.94
C PHE A 5 -8.58 14.67 -6.01
N GLU A 6 -8.15 15.33 -4.92
CA GLU A 6 -7.28 14.73 -3.90
C GLU A 6 -7.89 13.52 -3.20
N THR A 7 -9.21 13.50 -2.93
CA THR A 7 -9.87 12.38 -2.26
C THR A 7 -9.95 11.15 -3.16
N ILE A 8 -10.20 11.37 -4.46
CA ILE A 8 -10.23 10.29 -5.46
C ILE A 8 -8.82 9.73 -5.65
N LEU A 9 -7.82 10.61 -5.78
CA LEU A 9 -6.42 10.21 -5.96
C LEU A 9 -5.91 9.43 -4.74
N TRP A 10 -6.24 9.90 -3.53
CA TRP A 10 -5.95 9.21 -2.28
C TRP A 10 -6.61 7.83 -2.21
N GLY A 11 -7.90 7.73 -2.58
CA GLY A 11 -8.62 6.46 -2.58
C GLY A 11 -8.00 5.42 -3.51
N VAL A 12 -7.59 5.84 -4.72
CA VAL A 12 -6.90 4.96 -5.69
C VAL A 12 -5.54 4.51 -5.17
N LEU A 13 -4.73 5.42 -4.63
CA LEU A 13 -3.42 5.11 -4.03
C LEU A 13 -3.54 4.19 -2.81
N MET A 14 -4.56 4.39 -1.98
CA MET A 14 -4.83 3.54 -0.83
C MET A 14 -5.22 2.13 -1.27
N LEU A 15 -6.11 2.00 -2.27
CA LEU A 15 -6.48 0.72 -2.86
C LEU A 15 -5.26 -0.02 -3.42
N ASP A 16 -4.42 0.68 -4.18
CA ASP A 16 -3.18 0.12 -4.75
C ASP A 16 -2.22 -0.38 -3.66
N SER A 17 -2.05 0.41 -2.58
CA SER A 17 -1.21 0.02 -1.44
C SER A 17 -1.72 -1.22 -0.69
N ILE A 18 -3.05 -1.36 -0.55
CA ILE A 18 -3.69 -2.53 0.07
C ILE A 18 -3.46 -3.78 -0.79
N PHE A 19 -3.65 -3.67 -2.10
CA PHE A 19 -3.37 -4.77 -3.02
C PHE A 19 -1.90 -5.15 -2.98
N CYS A 20 -0.98 -4.19 -3.05
CA CYS A 20 0.46 -4.45 -3.01
C CYS A 20 0.85 -5.14 -1.70
N CYS A 21 0.33 -4.69 -0.56
CA CYS A 21 0.59 -5.31 0.75
C CYS A 21 -0.05 -6.71 0.88
N GLY A 22 -1.28 -6.89 0.40
CA GLY A 22 -1.98 -8.18 0.39
C GLY A 22 -1.31 -9.22 -0.51
N PHE A 23 -0.90 -8.82 -1.71
CA PHE A 23 -0.10 -9.67 -2.61
C PHE A 23 1.26 -10.01 -2.00
N ALA A 24 1.93 -9.04 -1.37
CA ALA A 24 3.21 -9.26 -0.71
C ALA A 24 3.11 -10.23 0.48
N TRP A 25 1.96 -10.28 1.17
CA TRP A 25 1.73 -11.22 2.28
C TRP A 25 1.14 -12.57 1.87
N THR A 26 0.60 -12.70 0.66
CA THR A 26 0.05 -13.97 0.20
C THR A 26 1.20 -14.96 -0.08
N THR A 27 1.32 -15.98 0.78
CA THR A 27 2.38 -16.99 0.80
C THR A 27 2.50 -17.81 -0.48
N LYS A 28 1.39 -17.99 -1.22
CA LYS A 28 1.39 -18.67 -2.54
C LYS A 28 2.15 -17.88 -3.62
N GLY A 29 2.00 -16.55 -3.64
CA GLY A 29 2.72 -15.69 -4.57
C GLY A 29 4.21 -15.61 -4.23
N MET A 30 4.53 -15.47 -2.94
CA MET A 30 5.92 -15.46 -2.47
C MET A 30 6.67 -16.75 -2.84
N ASN A 31 6.11 -17.93 -2.60
CA ASN A 31 6.82 -19.18 -2.85
C ASN A 31 7.15 -19.39 -4.34
N TRP A 32 6.26 -18.98 -5.25
CA TRP A 32 6.52 -19.04 -6.68
C TRP A 32 7.56 -17.98 -7.11
N TYR A 33 7.48 -16.77 -6.56
CA TYR A 33 8.38 -15.67 -6.89
C TYR A 33 9.81 -15.85 -6.35
N VAL A 34 9.94 -16.40 -5.14
CA VAL A 34 11.23 -16.76 -4.52
C VAL A 34 11.94 -17.83 -5.34
N LYS A 35 11.18 -18.77 -5.90
CA LYS A 35 11.72 -19.86 -6.72
C LYS A 35 12.22 -19.37 -8.10
N THR A 36 11.56 -18.38 -8.67
CA THR A 36 11.89 -17.83 -10.00
C THR A 36 12.92 -16.70 -9.93
N PHE A 37 12.90 -15.85 -8.89
CA PHE A 37 13.78 -14.68 -8.76
C PHE A 37 14.34 -14.53 -7.33
N PRO A 38 15.43 -15.27 -7.00
CA PRO A 38 16.00 -15.29 -5.64
C PRO A 38 16.64 -13.96 -5.22
N TRP A 39 17.12 -13.14 -6.15
CA TRP A 39 17.70 -11.83 -5.85
C TRP A 39 16.65 -10.80 -5.42
N ILE A 40 15.53 -10.75 -6.13
CA ILE A 40 14.41 -9.84 -5.85
C ILE A 40 13.68 -10.28 -4.57
N ALA A 41 13.63 -11.58 -4.31
CA ALA A 41 13.10 -12.14 -3.06
C ALA A 41 13.82 -11.66 -1.80
N LYS A 42 15.09 -11.25 -1.89
CA LYS A 42 15.86 -10.70 -0.74
C LYS A 42 15.57 -9.21 -0.51
N GLN A 43 15.20 -8.46 -1.55
CA GLN A 43 14.67 -7.09 -1.42
C GLN A 43 13.20 -7.07 -1.01
N PHE A 44 12.44 -8.12 -1.34
CA PHE A 44 11.02 -8.24 -1.00
C PHE A 44 10.68 -8.20 0.50
N PRO A 45 11.45 -8.75 1.46
CA PRO A 45 11.18 -8.54 2.90
C PRO A 45 11.35 -7.07 3.30
N LEU A 46 12.29 -6.36 2.68
CA LEU A 46 12.44 -4.91 2.87
C LEU A 46 11.27 -4.14 2.22
N ALA A 47 10.86 -4.57 1.02
CA ALA A 47 9.71 -4.03 0.31
C ALA A 47 8.38 -4.33 1.00
N ARG A 48 8.27 -5.43 1.77
CA ARG A 48 7.13 -5.74 2.64
C ARG A 48 7.00 -4.78 3.79
N GLY A 49 8.10 -4.51 4.48
CA GLY A 49 8.13 -3.48 5.52
C GLY A 49 7.77 -2.11 4.95
N TRP A 50 8.30 -1.82 3.76
CA TRP A 50 8.00 -0.59 3.03
C TRP A 50 6.54 -0.48 2.59
N SER A 51 5.92 -1.56 2.08
CA SER A 51 4.51 -1.54 1.67
C SER A 51 3.57 -1.35 2.85
N LEU A 52 3.89 -1.97 4.00
CA LEU A 52 3.16 -1.81 5.25
C LEU A 52 3.26 -0.38 5.77
N PHE A 53 4.48 0.20 5.75
CA PHE A 53 4.71 1.60 6.09
C PHE A 53 3.93 2.54 5.16
N TYR A 54 3.94 2.27 3.85
CA TYR A 54 3.22 3.06 2.86
C TYR A 54 1.70 3.00 3.07
N LEU A 55 1.16 1.84 3.45
CA LEU A 55 -0.27 1.64 3.75
C LEU A 55 -0.67 2.41 5.02
N VAL A 56 0.15 2.35 6.08
CA VAL A 56 -0.07 3.15 7.31
C VAL A 56 -0.03 4.64 7.00
N LEU A 57 0.92 5.07 6.16
CA LEU A 57 1.07 6.47 5.76
C LEU A 57 -0.12 6.93 4.91
N MET A 58 -0.61 6.12 3.99
CA MET A 58 -1.84 6.38 3.24
C MET A 58 -3.06 6.45 4.14
N GLY A 59 -3.22 5.52 5.10
CA GLY A 59 -4.30 5.58 6.09
C GLY A 59 -4.27 6.88 6.92
N TRP A 60 -3.08 7.28 7.37
CA TRP A 60 -2.88 8.54 8.08
C TRP A 60 -3.20 9.77 7.22
N LEU A 61 -2.79 9.77 5.96
CA LEU A 61 -3.08 10.84 5.00
C LEU A 61 -4.59 11.00 4.79
N GLY A 62 -5.34 9.90 4.83
CA GLY A 62 -6.80 9.88 4.83
C GLY A 62 -7.40 10.57 6.05
N CYS A 63 -6.87 10.29 7.24
CA CYS A 63 -7.29 10.97 8.48
C CYS A 63 -7.02 12.48 8.41
N VAL A 64 -5.88 12.90 7.85
CA VAL A 64 -5.55 14.32 7.66
C VAL A 64 -6.50 14.98 6.65
N LEU A 65 -6.76 14.34 5.51
CA LEU A 65 -7.74 14.78 4.51
C LEU A 65 -9.15 14.91 5.10
N TYR A 66 -9.58 13.93 5.90
CA TYR A 66 -10.87 13.95 6.57
C TYR A 66 -10.96 15.12 7.57
N ARG A 67 -9.90 15.32 8.37
CA ARG A 67 -9.80 16.44 9.32
C ARG A 67 -9.80 17.80 8.63
N LEU A 68 -9.10 17.93 7.51
CA LEU A 68 -9.06 19.17 6.72
C LEU A 68 -10.43 19.47 6.07
N SER A 69 -11.13 18.43 5.61
CA SER A 69 -12.47 18.58 5.02
C SER A 69 -13.58 18.87 6.05
N THR A 70 -13.33 18.62 7.33
CA THR A 70 -14.31 18.83 8.43
C THR A 70 -14.01 20.08 9.27
N GLY A 71 -12.89 20.77 9.01
CA GLY A 71 -12.48 22.01 9.66
C GLY A 71 -12.86 23.27 8.88
#